data_AF-A0A2E9D5T0-F1
#
_entry.id   AF-A0A2E9D5T0-F1
#
_cell.length_a   1.000
_cell.length_b   1.000
_cell.length_c   1.000
_cell.angle_alpha   90.00
_cell.angle_beta   90.00
_cell.angle_gamma   90.00
#
_symmetry.space_group_name_H-M   'P 1'
#
loop_
_entity.id
_entity.type
_entity.pdbx_description
1 polymer ?
#
loop_
_entity_poly.entity_id
_entity_poly.type
_entity_poly.pdbx_seq_one_letter_code
_entity_poly.pdbx_strand_id
1 'polypeptide(L)' 'MRELDMLLLDYLDRHYGDADATEQGAFQKLLTVPDPEILALLTGRAEADDEALRDVIERLLNRGKPA' A
#
# COMPACT_ATOMS: atom_id res chain seq x y z
N MET A 1 10.99 -6.42 5.63
CA MET A 1 10.79 -7.51 6.65
C MET A 1 9.83 -8.54 6.07
N ARG A 2 9.98 -9.86 6.31
CA ARG A 2 9.22 -10.91 5.59
C ARG A 2 7.70 -10.70 5.51
N GLU A 3 7.05 -10.28 6.60
CA GLU A 3 5.60 -10.03 6.64
C GLU A 3 5.21 -8.89 5.67
N LEU A 4 5.94 -7.77 5.74
CA LEU A 4 5.74 -6.61 4.87
C LEU A 4 6.02 -6.99 3.41
N ASP A 5 7.09 -7.75 3.15
CA ASP A 5 7.45 -8.20 1.82
C ASP A 5 6.32 -9.05 1.21
N MET A 6 5.67 -9.91 2.01
CA MET A 6 4.52 -10.71 1.56
C MET A 6 3.30 -9.86 1.22
N LEU A 7 3.00 -8.82 2.00
CA LEU A 7 1.88 -7.91 1.72
C LEU A 7 2.11 -7.13 0.41
N LEU A 8 3.32 -6.61 0.23
CA LEU A 8 3.69 -5.88 -0.99
C LEU A 8 3.63 -6.78 -2.24
N LEU A 9 4.09 -8.03 -2.13
CA LEU A 9 4.00 -9.01 -3.21
C LEU A 9 2.55 -9.39 -3.53
N ASP A 10 1.71 -9.62 -2.53
CA ASP A 10 0.30 -9.97 -2.73
C ASP A 10 -0.45 -8.83 -3.46
N TYR A 11 -0.18 -7.58 -3.08
CA TYR A 11 -0.72 -6.42 -3.79
C TYR A 11 -0.20 -6.31 -5.22
N LEU A 12 1.09 -6.54 -5.44
CA LEU A 12 1.69 -6.51 -6.78
C LEU A 12 1.04 -7.56 -7.70
N ASP A 13 0.82 -8.77 -7.19
CA ASP A 13 0.28 -9.87 -7.98
C ASP A 13 -1.23 -9.72 -8.27
N ARG A 14 -1.99 -9.10 -7.37
CA ARG A 14 -3.47 -9.08 -7.45
C ARG A 14 -4.10 -7.75 -7.82
N HIS A 15 -3.41 -6.64 -7.57
CA HIS A 15 -4.02 -5.30 -7.66
C HIS A 15 -3.25 -4.36 -8.57
N TYR A 16 -1.91 -4.42 -8.58
CA TYR A 16 -1.10 -3.46 -9.32
C TYR A 16 -1.37 -3.44 -10.84
N GLY A 17 -1.66 -4.60 -11.44
CA GLY A 17 -1.94 -4.71 -12.87
C GLY A 17 -3.21 -4.00 -13.33
N ASP A 18 -4.24 -3.95 -12.46
CA ASP A 18 -5.53 -3.32 -12.72
C ASP A 18 -5.63 -1.90 -12.14
N ALA A 19 -4.66 -1.49 -11.32
CA ALA A 19 -4.57 -0.17 -10.72
C ALA A 19 -4.35 0.91 -11.79
N ASP A 20 -4.95 2.09 -11.59
CA ASP A 20 -4.71 3.23 -12.48
C ASP A 20 -3.32 3.85 -12.26
N ALA A 21 -2.93 4.80 -13.12
CA ALA A 21 -1.62 5.43 -13.04
C ALA A 21 -1.39 6.18 -11.71
N THR A 22 -2.45 6.66 -11.07
CA THR A 22 -2.37 7.38 -9.79
C THR A 22 -2.03 6.41 -8.67
N GLU A 23 -2.77 5.30 -8.60
CA GLU A 23 -2.58 4.24 -7.61
C GLU A 23 -1.23 3.53 -7.81
N GLN A 24 -0.85 3.21 -9.05
CA GLN A 24 0.47 2.66 -9.36
C GLN A 24 1.61 3.59 -8.92
N GLY A 25 1.46 4.89 -9.16
CA GLY A 25 2.42 5.91 -8.70
C GLY A 25 2.49 6.01 -7.18
N ALA A 26 1.35 5.92 -6.49
CA ALA A 26 1.29 5.90 -5.03
C ALA A 26 1.97 4.66 -4.45
N PHE A 27 1.77 3.48 -5.04
CA PHE A 27 2.47 2.26 -4.64
C PHE A 27 3.99 2.37 -4.86
N GLN A 28 4.43 2.90 -6.01
CA GLN A 28 5.85 3.16 -6.27
C GLN A 28 6.46 4.12 -5.24
N LYS A 29 5.73 5.17 -4.86
CA LYS A 29 6.13 6.09 -3.79
C LYS A 29 6.24 5.37 -2.44
N LEU A 30 5.30 4.49 -2.11
CA LEU A 30 5.33 3.69 -0.89
C LEU A 30 6.61 2.84 -0.81
N LEU A 31 7.08 2.26 -1.93
CA LEU A 31 8.32 1.48 -1.97
C LEU A 31 9.60 2.30 -1.68
N THR A 32 9.51 3.64 -1.69
CA THR A 32 10.62 4.53 -1.30
C THR A 32 10.61 4.89 0.19
N VAL A 33 9.54 4.55 0.91
CA VAL A 33 9.36 4.82 2.34
C VAL A 33 10.07 3.74 3.17
N PRO A 34 10.74 4.08 4.29
CA PRO A 34 11.34 3.09 5.16
C PRO A 34 10.33 2.11 5.78
N ASP A 35 10.69 0.82 5.91
CA ASP A 35 9.84 -0.22 6.52
C ASP A 35 9.15 0.21 7.84
N PRO A 36 9.83 0.86 8.82
CA PRO A 36 9.18 1.26 10.06
C PRO A 36 8.06 2.29 9.87
N GLU A 37 8.18 3.16 8.88
CA GLU A 37 7.16 4.17 8.54
C GLU A 37 5.98 3.51 7.82
N ILE A 38 6.24 2.58 6.90
CA ILE A 38 5.17 1.78 6.27
C ILE A 38 4.38 1.01 7.34
N LEU A 39 5.06 0.40 8.30
CA LEU A 39 4.41 -0.29 9.42
C LEU A 39 3.59 0.67 10.29
N ALA A 40 4.04 1.91 10.49
CA ALA A 40 3.25 2.90 11.23
C ALA A 40 1.94 3.23 10.50
N LEU A 41 1.97 3.35 9.17
CA LEU A 41 0.77 3.55 8.35
C LEU A 41 -0.17 2.33 8.40
N LEU A 42 0.36 1.12 8.19
CA LEU A 42 -0.42 -0.13 8.23
C LEU A 42 -1.07 -0.40 9.59
N THR A 43 -0.45 0.06 10.69
CA THR A 43 -0.97 -0.11 12.06
C THR A 43 -1.84 1.06 12.54
N GLY A 44 -2.04 2.09 11.70
CA GLY A 44 -2.79 3.30 12.08
C GLY A 44 -2.10 4.17 13.12
N ARG A 45 -0.78 4.02 13.30
CA ARG A 45 0.06 4.89 14.15
C ARG A 45 0.51 6.16 13.41
N ALA A 46 0.40 6.16 12.09
CA ALA A 46 0.58 7.30 11.22
C ALA A 46 -0.56 7.33 10.19
N GLU A 47 -0.83 8.49 9.61
CA GLU A 47 -1.81 8.67 8.56
C GLU A 47 -1.12 9.02 7.24
N ALA A 48 -1.66 8.53 6.13
CA ALA A 48 -1.22 8.94 4.80
C ALA A 48 -1.82 10.31 4.48
N ASP A 49 -0.98 11.26 4.06
CA ASP A 49 -1.40 12.61 3.67
C ASP A 49 -2.12 12.63 2.32
N ASP A 50 -1.89 11.60 1.49
CA ASP A 50 -2.40 11.48 0.13
C ASP A 50 -3.49 10.40 0.06
N GLU A 51 -4.59 10.70 -0.64
CA GLU A 51 -5.74 9.79 -0.78
C GLU A 51 -5.37 8.51 -1.54
N ALA A 52 -4.59 8.60 -2.61
CA ALA A 52 -4.16 7.43 -3.37
C ALA A 52 -3.21 6.54 -2.55
N LEU A 53 -2.34 7.14 -1.73
CA LEU A 53 -1.50 6.37 -0.80
C LEU A 53 -2.34 5.67 0.28
N ARG A 54 -3.39 6.33 0.78
CA ARG A 54 -4.34 5.73 1.72
C ARG A 54 -5.06 4.54 1.11
N ASP A 55 -5.52 4.66 -0.13
CA ASP A 55 -6.20 3.58 -0.84
C ASP A 55 -5.27 2.37 -1.07
N VAL A 56 -3.99 2.60 -1.40
CA VAL A 56 -2.98 1.53 -1.47
C VAL A 56 -2.79 0.84 -0.12
N ILE A 57 -2.71 1.59 0.98
CA ILE A 57 -2.60 1.05 2.34
C ILE A 57 -3.83 0.18 2.69
N GLU A 58 -5.04 0.64 2.37
CA GLU A 58 -6.27 -0.13 2.63
C GLU A 58 -6.34 -1.42 1.78
N ARG A 59 -5.85 -1.39 0.54
CA ARG A 59 -5.74 -2.59 -0.31
C ARG A 59 -4.69 -3.58 0.22
N LEU A 60 -3.53 -3.10 0.68
CA LEU A 60 -2.51 -3.94 1.34
C LEU A 60 -3.07 -4.64 2.58
N LEU A 61 -3.97 -3.99 3.31
CA LEU A 61 -4.64 -4.58 4.48
C LEU A 61 -5.82 -5.50 4.11
N ASN A 62 -6.13 -5.67 2.82
CA ASN A 62 -7.35 -6.32 2.34
C ASN A 62 -8.64 -5.73 2.94
N ARG A 63 -8.61 -4.42 3.24
CA ARG A 63 -9.73 -3.64 3.80
C ARG A 63 -10.40 -2.74 2.76
N GLY A 64 -9.79 -2.61 1.58
CA GLY A 64 -10.32 -1.84 0.46
C GLY A 64 -11.68 -2.37 -0.05
N LYS A 65 -12.44 -1.48 -0.70
CA LYS A 65 -13.69 -1.82 -1.38
C LYS A 65 -13.44 -2.97 -2.38
N PRO A 66 -14.29 -4.01 -2.43
CA PRO A 66 -14.23 -4.97 -3.53
C PRO A 66 -14.42 -4.21 -4.85
N ALA A 67 -13.55 -4.52 -5.81
CA ALA A 67 -13.59 -3.96 -7.17
C ALA A 67 -14.95 -4.17 -7.85
#